data_AF-A0A5C2H8I1-F1
#
_entry.id   AF-A0A5C2H8I1-F1
#
_cell.length_a   1.000
_cell.length_b   1.000
_cell.length_c   1.000
_cell.angle_alpha   90.00
_cell.angle_beta   90.00
_cell.angle_gamma   90.00
#
_symmetry.space_group_name_H-M   'P 1'
#
loop_
_entity.id
_entity.type
_entity.pdbx_description
1 polymer ?
#
loop_
_entity_poly.entity_id
_entity_poly.type
_entity_poly.pdbx_seq_one_letter_code
_entity_poly.pdbx_strand_id
1 'polypeptide(L)'
;MFKQVKSALFWYYLFKFRRRVILIVLLLIVALFANAIYSDVVQYLTLKEKLEFLEAVLIAKWIIIIFNIVFSIYLILTMFKKEEDKVVKKVQKEDKKIKTEIKKTDKFSNREKEFLNKKKLRTKADILLEK
;
A
#
# COMPACT_ATOMS: atom_id res chain seq x y z
N MET A 1 -10.05 -20.43 28.96
CA MET A 1 -9.43 -19.12 28.64
C MET A 1 -8.51 -19.11 27.42
N PHE A 2 -7.58 -20.06 27.24
CA PHE A 2 -6.62 -20.05 26.10
C PHE A 2 -7.24 -20.04 24.68
N LYS A 3 -8.42 -20.64 24.47
CA LYS A 3 -9.11 -20.64 23.16
C LYS A 3 -9.57 -19.24 22.73
N GLN A 4 -9.99 -18.39 23.67
CA GLN A 4 -10.47 -17.04 23.39
C GLN A 4 -9.33 -16.08 23.04
N VAL A 5 -8.21 -16.18 23.77
CA VAL A 5 -7.01 -15.36 23.51
C VAL A 5 -6.43 -15.65 22.12
N LYS A 6 -6.39 -16.93 21.71
CA LYS A 6 -5.95 -17.33 20.37
C LYS A 6 -6.88 -16.82 19.26
N SER A 7 -8.19 -16.80 19.50
CA SER A 7 -9.17 -16.27 18.54
C SER A 7 -9.02 -14.75 18.36
N ALA A 8 -8.79 -14.01 19.45
CA ALA A 8 -8.57 -12.56 19.37
C ALA A 8 -7.29 -12.21 18.58
N LEU A 9 -6.20 -12.94 18.81
CA LEU A 9 -4.96 -12.78 18.05
C LEU A 9 -5.15 -13.07 16.56
N PHE A 10 -5.92 -14.12 16.24
CA PHE A 10 -6.24 -14.46 14.85
C PHE A 10 -7.01 -13.34 14.15
N TRP A 11 -8.07 -12.81 14.79
CA TRP A 11 -8.84 -11.68 14.26
C TRP A 11 -8.00 -10.41 14.10
N TYR A 12 -7.10 -10.14 15.06
CA TYR A 12 -6.20 -9.00 15.00
C TYR A 12 -5.28 -9.08 13.76
N TYR A 13 -4.65 -10.22 13.50
CA TYR A 13 -3.78 -10.40 12.33
C TYR A 13 -4.56 -10.41 11.02
N LEU A 14 -5.74 -11.02 10.99
CA LEU A 14 -6.67 -10.96 9.86
C LEU A 14 -6.99 -9.51 9.47
N PHE A 15 -7.32 -8.67 10.44
CA PHE A 15 -7.63 -7.27 10.19
C PHE A 15 -6.39 -6.46 9.81
N LYS A 16 -5.27 -6.65 10.53
CA LYS A 16 -3.99 -5.97 10.29
C LYS A 16 -3.48 -6.23 8.87
N PHE A 17 -3.63 -7.46 8.37
CA PHE A 17 -3.16 -7.87 7.03
C PHE A 17 -4.28 -8.08 6.01
N ARG A 18 -5.48 -7.53 6.25
CA ARG A 18 -6.71 -7.76 5.45
C ARG A 18 -6.51 -7.74 3.93
N ARG A 19 -5.78 -6.76 3.40
CA ARG A 19 -5.55 -6.65 1.94
C ARG A 19 -4.85 -7.86 1.34
N ARG A 20 -3.91 -8.45 2.09
CA ARG A 20 -3.14 -9.62 1.62
C ARG A 20 -3.92 -10.90 1.83
N VAL A 21 -4.64 -11.01 2.95
CA VAL A 21 -5.53 -12.15 3.19
C VAL A 21 -6.62 -12.22 2.12
N ILE A 22 -7.20 -11.09 1.72
CA ILE A 22 -8.16 -11.04 0.61
C ILE A 22 -7.53 -11.58 -0.69
N LEU A 23 -6.27 -11.24 -0.99
CA LEU A 23 -5.58 -11.78 -2.16
C LEU A 23 -5.37 -13.30 -2.06
N ILE A 24 -5.00 -13.82 -0.89
CA ILE A 24 -4.85 -15.27 -0.65
C ILE A 24 -6.20 -15.98 -0.82
N VAL A 25 -7.28 -15.41 -0.27
CA VAL A 25 -8.64 -15.96 -0.44
C VAL A 25 -9.06 -15.94 -1.91
N LEU A 26 -8.76 -14.86 -2.64
CA LEU A 26 -9.03 -14.77 -4.08
C LEU A 26 -8.26 -15.84 -4.86
N LEU A 27 -6.97 -16.05 -4.54
CA LEU A 27 -6.16 -17.14 -5.12
C LEU A 27 -6.77 -18.51 -4.85
N LEU A 28 -7.24 -18.77 -3.63
CA LEU A 28 -7.91 -20.03 -3.29
C LEU A 28 -9.19 -20.22 -4.11
N ILE A 29 -9.99 -19.17 -4.28
CA ILE A 29 -11.20 -19.22 -5.12
C ILE A 29 -10.83 -19.60 -6.56
N VAL A 30 -9.79 -18.98 -7.14
CA VAL A 30 -9.32 -19.31 -8.49
C VAL A 30 -8.88 -20.77 -8.59
N ALA A 31 -8.17 -21.29 -7.58
CA ALA A 31 -7.77 -22.70 -7.55
C ALA A 31 -8.98 -23.66 -7.48
N LEU A 32 -10.00 -23.31 -6.70
CA LEU A 32 -11.25 -24.08 -6.62
C LEU A 32 -11.97 -24.09 -7.97
N PHE A 33 -12.09 -22.94 -8.63
CA PHE A 33 -12.69 -22.85 -9.97
C PHE A 33 -11.90 -23.65 -11.01
N ALA A 34 -10.58 -23.56 -11.01
CA ALA A 34 -9.74 -24.34 -11.92
C ALA A 34 -9.96 -25.86 -11.74
N ASN A 35 -10.14 -26.32 -10.50
CA ASN A 35 -10.42 -27.72 -10.23
C ASN A 35 -11.85 -28.14 -10.64
N ALA A 36 -12.84 -27.27 -10.45
CA ALA A 36 -14.22 -27.53 -10.87
C ALA A 36 -14.33 -27.67 -12.39
N ILE A 37 -13.72 -26.75 -13.12
CA ILE A 37 -13.78 -26.68 -14.59
C ILE A 37 -12.93 -27.79 -15.25
N TYR A 38 -11.93 -28.34 -14.56
CA TYR A 38 -11.03 -29.35 -15.12
C TYR A 38 -11.78 -30.57 -15.67
N SER A 39 -12.78 -31.08 -14.93
CA SER A 39 -13.56 -32.24 -15.38
C SER A 39 -14.32 -31.93 -16.66
N ASP A 40 -14.96 -30.77 -16.74
CA ASP A 40 -15.75 -30.34 -17.89
C ASP A 40 -14.86 -30.15 -19.13
N VAL A 41 -13.67 -29.57 -18.95
CA VAL A 41 -12.70 -29.37 -20.04
C VAL A 41 -12.17 -30.72 -20.54
N VAL A 42 -11.83 -31.64 -19.64
CA VAL A 42 -11.37 -32.98 -20.02
C VAL A 42 -12.46 -33.73 -20.78
N GLN A 43 -13.70 -33.72 -20.28
CA GLN A 43 -14.84 -34.36 -20.96
C GLN A 43 -15.13 -33.74 -22.33
N TYR A 44 -15.05 -32.42 -22.45
CA TYR A 44 -15.26 -31.74 -23.73
C TYR A 44 -14.16 -32.09 -24.75
N LEU A 45 -12.90 -32.15 -24.31
CA LEU A 45 -11.77 -32.48 -25.18
C LEU A 45 -11.77 -33.94 -25.63
N THR A 46 -12.18 -34.87 -24.77
CA THR A 46 -12.33 -36.28 -25.14
C THR A 46 -13.48 -36.48 -26.13
N LEU A 47 -14.60 -35.76 -25.98
CA LEU A 47 -15.72 -35.81 -26.92
C LEU A 47 -15.36 -35.29 -28.32
N LYS A 48 -14.37 -34.40 -28.41
CA LYS A 48 -13.87 -33.82 -29.65
C LYS A 48 -12.67 -34.58 -30.25
N GLU A 49 -12.28 -35.71 -29.64
CA GLU A 49 -11.10 -36.52 -30.02
C GLU A 49 -9.77 -35.74 -30.08
N LYS A 50 -9.68 -34.61 -29.37
CA LYS A 50 -8.52 -33.71 -29.38
C LYS A 50 -7.56 -34.02 -28.23
N LEU A 51 -6.99 -35.22 -28.25
CA LEU A 51 -6.16 -35.75 -27.16
C LEU A 51 -4.84 -34.99 -26.93
N GLU A 52 -4.29 -34.35 -27.97
CA GLU A 52 -3.07 -33.52 -27.87
C GLU A 52 -3.21 -32.37 -26.86
N PHE A 53 -4.42 -31.82 -26.74
CA PHE A 53 -4.69 -30.74 -25.79
C PHE A 53 -4.85 -31.25 -24.35
N LEU A 54 -5.08 -32.55 -24.15
CA LEU A 54 -5.26 -33.14 -22.84
C LEU A 54 -3.97 -33.07 -22.01
N GLU A 55 -2.83 -33.30 -22.65
CA GLU A 55 -1.50 -33.18 -22.03
C GLU A 55 -1.22 -31.73 -21.63
N ALA A 56 -1.49 -30.78 -22.54
CA ALA A 56 -1.34 -29.35 -22.26
C ALA A 56 -2.24 -28.91 -21.08
N VAL A 57 -3.49 -29.40 -21.01
CA VAL A 57 -4.42 -29.11 -19.91
C VAL A 57 -3.92 -29.68 -18.58
N LEU A 58 -3.32 -30.87 -18.59
CA LEU A 58 -2.73 -31.48 -17.40
C LEU A 58 -1.54 -30.65 -16.89
N ILE A 59 -0.65 -30.23 -17.78
CA ILE A 59 0.49 -29.36 -17.45
C ILE A 59 -0.01 -28.02 -16.91
N ALA A 60 -1.00 -27.40 -17.57
CA ALA A 60 -1.61 -26.15 -17.15
C ALA A 60 -2.20 -26.25 -15.73
N LYS A 61 -2.86 -27.37 -15.38
CA LYS A 61 -3.37 -27.61 -14.02
C LYS A 61 -2.26 -27.54 -12.98
N TRP A 62 -1.13 -28.21 -13.23
CA TRP A 62 0.01 -28.19 -12.32
C TRP A 62 0.67 -26.82 -12.21
N ILE A 63 0.78 -26.10 -13.32
CA ILE A 63 1.28 -24.71 -13.33
C ILE A 63 0.40 -23.83 -12.45
N ILE A 64 -0.93 -23.95 -12.54
CA ILE A 64 -1.87 -23.18 -11.70
C ILE A 64 -1.67 -23.51 -10.22
N ILE A 65 -1.53 -24.79 -9.87
CA ILE A 65 -1.32 -25.24 -8.48
C ILE A 65 0.00 -24.67 -7.94
N ILE A 66 1.10 -24.83 -8.67
CA ILE A 66 2.42 -24.34 -8.26
C ILE A 66 2.40 -22.82 -8.12
N PHE A 67 1.82 -22.11 -9.10
CA PHE A 67 1.68 -20.66 -9.06
C PHE A 67 0.91 -20.21 -7.81
N ASN A 68 -0.18 -20.89 -7.45
CA ASN A 68 -0.96 -20.57 -6.26
C ASN A 68 -0.14 -20.71 -4.97
N ILE A 69 0.62 -21.79 -4.85
CA ILE A 69 1.47 -22.07 -3.68
C ILE A 69 2.60 -21.04 -3.58
N VAL A 70 3.35 -20.83 -4.67
CA VAL A 70 4.47 -19.89 -4.72
C VAL A 70 3.99 -18.47 -4.40
N PHE A 71 2.88 -18.05 -5.00
CA PHE A 71 2.33 -16.71 -4.79
C PHE A 71 1.79 -16.54 -3.37
N SER A 72 1.18 -17.58 -2.78
CA SER A 72 0.73 -17.57 -1.39
C SER A 72 1.91 -17.43 -0.42
N ILE A 73 2.99 -18.21 -0.62
CA ILE A 73 4.23 -18.09 0.17
C ILE A 73 4.84 -16.70 0.01
N TYR A 74 4.91 -16.18 -1.21
CA TYR A 74 5.42 -14.82 -1.48
C TYR A 74 4.61 -13.74 -0.73
N LEU A 75 3.27 -13.83 -0.74
CA LEU A 75 2.42 -12.90 -0.01
C LEU A 75 2.66 -12.95 1.50
N ILE A 76 2.88 -14.16 2.04
CA ILE A 76 3.21 -14.39 3.45
C ILE A 76 4.57 -13.78 3.80
N LEU A 77 5.62 -14.10 3.03
CA LEU A 77 6.98 -13.59 3.27
C LEU A 77 7.06 -12.06 3.20
N THR A 78 6.33 -11.47 2.25
CA THR A 78 6.29 -10.01 2.12
C THR A 78 5.43 -9.33 3.18
N MET A 79 4.69 -10.06 4.04
CA MET A 79 3.83 -9.47 5.09
C MET A 79 4.61 -8.60 6.05
N PHE A 80 5.79 -9.06 6.46
CA PHE A 80 6.61 -8.43 7.49
C PHE A 80 7.46 -7.27 6.97
N LYS A 81 7.79 -7.23 5.66
CA LYS A 81 8.69 -6.22 5.07
C LYS A 81 8.11 -4.80 4.92
N LYS A 82 6.79 -4.58 5.12
CA LYS A 82 6.09 -3.37 4.59
C LYS A 82 5.56 -2.40 5.65
N GLU A 83 5.86 -2.62 6.92
CA GLU A 83 5.44 -1.70 7.99
C GLU A 83 6.34 -0.46 8.07
N GLU A 84 7.63 -0.58 7.72
CA GLU A 84 8.58 0.54 7.77
C GLU A 84 8.31 1.60 6.67
N ASP A 85 8.08 1.18 5.41
CA ASP A 85 7.93 2.12 4.28
C ASP A 85 6.66 2.98 4.30
N LYS A 86 5.60 2.52 4.97
CA LYS A 86 4.30 3.24 4.99
C LYS A 86 4.27 4.33 6.06
N VAL A 87 5.01 4.15 7.15
CA VAL A 87 5.15 5.17 8.20
C VAL A 87 5.95 6.34 7.64
N VAL A 88 7.09 6.07 6.98
CA VAL A 88 7.95 7.10 6.36
C VAL A 88 7.19 7.91 5.29
N LYS A 89 6.39 7.26 4.44
CA LYS A 89 5.60 7.95 3.41
C LYS A 89 4.43 8.79 3.95
N LYS A 90 3.91 8.49 5.14
CA LYS A 90 2.86 9.31 5.79
C LYS A 90 3.48 10.53 6.47
N VAL A 91 4.57 10.34 7.21
CA VAL A 91 5.32 11.42 7.88
C VAL A 91 5.80 12.46 6.84
N GLN A 92 6.38 12.01 5.72
CA GLN A 92 6.80 12.93 4.65
C GLN A 92 5.66 13.72 3.98
N LYS A 93 4.42 13.19 3.98
CA LYS A 93 3.25 13.90 3.43
C LYS A 93 2.70 14.93 4.41
N GLU A 94 2.76 14.66 5.71
CA GLU A 94 2.40 15.61 6.77
C GLU A 94 3.44 16.74 6.87
N ASP A 95 4.74 16.43 6.81
CA ASP A 95 5.82 17.42 6.78
C ASP A 95 5.73 18.36 5.57
N LYS A 96 5.33 17.84 4.39
CA LYS A 96 5.10 18.67 3.21
C LYS A 96 3.88 19.58 3.38
N LYS A 97 2.80 19.12 4.02
CA LYS A 97 1.63 19.99 4.31
C LYS A 97 1.96 21.09 5.31
N ILE A 98 2.66 20.76 6.40
CA ILE A 98 3.12 21.73 7.40
C ILE A 98 4.04 22.78 6.78
N LYS A 99 5.02 22.39 5.96
CA LYS A 99 5.90 23.34 5.24
C LYS A 99 5.16 24.23 4.24
N THR A 100 4.02 23.77 3.70
CA THR A 100 3.21 24.55 2.76
C THR A 100 2.31 25.55 3.49
N GLU A 101 1.83 25.21 4.70
CA GLU A 101 1.08 26.14 5.57
C GLU A 101 1.98 27.22 6.18
N ILE A 102 3.19 26.88 6.63
CA ILE A 102 4.17 27.86 7.16
C ILE A 102 4.58 28.89 6.09
N LYS A 103 4.65 28.50 4.80
CA LYS A 103 4.90 29.43 3.70
C LYS A 103 3.72 30.39 3.42
N LYS A 104 2.49 30.04 3.81
CA LYS A 104 1.31 30.90 3.65
C LYS A 104 1.11 31.88 4.82
N THR A 105 1.72 31.64 5.98
CA THR A 105 1.65 32.51 7.15
C THR A 105 2.63 33.66 7.14
N ASP A 106 3.51 33.75 6.13
CA ASP A 106 4.44 34.86 5.94
C ASP A 106 3.69 36.06 5.32
N LYS A 107 2.75 36.61 6.09
CA LYS A 107 1.82 37.71 5.73
C LYS A 107 2.49 39.09 5.69
N PHE A 108 3.81 39.16 5.81
CA PHE A 108 4.51 40.43 5.85
C PHE A 108 5.00 40.84 4.46
N SER A 109 4.63 42.05 4.04
CA SER A 109 5.21 42.68 2.85
C SER A 109 6.73 42.84 3.02
N ASN A 110 7.48 42.88 1.91
CA ASN A 110 8.95 43.05 1.95
C ASN A 110 9.36 44.26 2.80
N ARG A 111 8.55 45.32 2.78
CA ARG A 111 8.76 46.53 3.59
C ARG A 111 8.60 46.27 5.09
N GLU A 112 7.64 45.44 5.50
CA GLU A 112 7.39 45.11 6.90
C GLU A 112 8.48 44.20 7.48
N LYS A 113 9.01 43.29 6.67
CA LYS A 113 10.18 42.46 7.03
C LYS A 113 11.44 43.29 7.24
N GLU A 114 11.62 44.35 6.46
CA GLU A 114 12.74 45.27 6.60
C GLU A 114 12.60 46.12 7.89
N PHE A 115 11.37 46.51 8.26
CA PHE A 115 11.09 47.22 9.51
C PHE A 115 11.32 46.36 10.76
N LEU A 116 10.88 45.10 10.76
CA LEU A 116 11.04 44.19 11.89
C LEU A 116 12.51 43.94 12.26
N ASN A 117 13.40 43.94 11.27
CA ASN A 117 14.83 43.67 11.45
C ASN A 117 15.69 44.94 11.63
N LYS A 118 15.08 46.13 11.66
CA LYS A 118 15.83 47.39 11.74
C LYS A 118 16.26 47.68 13.17
N LYS A 119 17.58 47.68 13.43
CA LYS A 119 18.17 47.94 14.77
C LYS A 119 17.84 49.33 15.35
N LYS A 120 17.57 50.33 14.52
CA LYS A 120 17.17 51.68 14.95
C LYS A 120 16.01 52.19 14.08
N LEU A 121 14.90 52.55 14.71
CA LEU A 121 13.68 52.99 14.04
C LEU A 121 13.73 54.43 13.51
N ARG A 122 14.81 55.17 13.77
CA ARG A 122 14.97 56.56 13.34
C ARG A 122 14.79 56.71 11.83
N THR A 123 13.96 57.68 11.45
CA THR A 123 13.68 58.04 10.07
C THR A 123 14.55 59.22 9.64
N LYS A 124 14.63 59.48 8.33
CA LYS A 124 15.39 60.63 7.81
C LYS A 124 14.81 61.97 8.30
N ALA A 125 13.50 62.02 8.60
CA ALA A 125 12.86 63.20 9.16
C ALA A 125 13.31 63.47 10.61
N ASP A 126 13.45 62.42 11.43
CA ASP A 126 13.93 62.56 12.81
C ASP A 126 15.36 63.11 12.87
N ILE A 127 16.21 62.72 11.91
CA ILE A 127 17.59 63.21 11.80
C ILE A 127 17.64 64.70 11.43
N LEU A 128 16.64 65.19 10.69
CA LEU A 128 16.56 66.60 10.28
C LEU A 128 16.02 67.50 11.40
N LEU A 129 15.23 66.96 12.32
CA LEU A 129 14.75 67.68 13.52
C LEU A 129 15.82 67.81 14.61
N GLU A 130 16.81 66.91 14.62
CA GLU A 130 17.95 66.97 15.55
C GLU A 130 19.08 67.91 15.09
N LYS A 131 18.98 68.50 13.89
CA LYS A 131 19.97 69.41 13.31
C LYS A 131 19.50 70.86 13.35
#